data_AF-A0A956M7N6-F1
#
_entry.id   AF-A0A956M7N6-F1
#
_cell.length_a   1.000
_cell.length_b   1.000
_cell.length_c   1.000
_cell.angle_alpha   90.00
_cell.angle_beta   90.00
_cell.angle_gamma   90.00
#
_symmetry.space_group_name_H-M   'P 1'
#
loop_
_entity.id
_entity.type
_entity.pdbx_description
1 polymer ?
#
loop_
_entity_poly.entity_id
_entity_poly.type
_entity_poly.pdbx_seq_one_letter_code
_entity_poly.pdbx_strand_id
1 'polypeptide(L)'
;MMDKDLNIMESILDKLVSTDDYRRIHLTHNSTRGIFIPSYGVIFTIPAPRSAFDLLLQNFRAFESGEHVAVVNHGQMMDGADRKSTEQLQEEIVYFLQQYADAIRQLKNQDKVTVIYSNQTIQSSEVSWPSTPVVLPGFTVTTHYKDIDAFREGRVNAEEFSKMLSIRSSDVTQEKQPALAIFINALQTMLHSRSAGTFDLVGPISQIQLNDFGTILSFETNFLSANSFEYYFSTDPEAFLSSGGGRVQAQNPGSGVNVWTRFSQIDTVSTEILKKALRSFEDNILHLITQYAATLDVSQPQASLVLAVKINQLSPQIPSRVVYKVQNKDIRAFAERKLQKDAFLKRINNFRYYHLQ
;
A
#
# COMPACT_ATOMS: atom_id res chain seq x y z
N MET A 1 18.53 6.83 -0.46
CA MET A 1 18.90 6.13 -1.71
C MET A 1 17.90 5.00 -1.96
N MET A 2 17.70 4.09 -1.00
CA MET A 2 16.71 3.01 -1.06
C MET A 2 15.29 3.44 -1.50
N ASP A 3 14.74 4.52 -0.96
CA ASP A 3 13.37 4.95 -1.30
C ASP A 3 13.20 5.32 -2.78
N LYS A 4 14.25 5.88 -3.39
CA LYS A 4 14.24 6.20 -4.83
C LYS A 4 14.14 4.91 -5.65
N ASP A 5 14.93 3.91 -5.28
CA ASP A 5 14.95 2.62 -5.98
C ASP A 5 13.62 1.88 -5.79
N LEU A 6 13.05 1.90 -4.58
CA LEU A 6 11.71 1.36 -4.33
C LEU A 6 10.65 2.02 -5.21
N ASN A 7 10.62 3.35 -5.31
CA ASN A 7 9.63 4.05 -6.13
C ASN A 7 9.78 3.73 -7.64
N ILE A 8 11.01 3.55 -8.12
CA ILE A 8 11.27 3.13 -9.50
C ILE A 8 10.74 1.70 -9.71
N MET A 9 11.03 0.78 -8.79
CA MET A 9 10.57 -0.61 -8.87
C MET A 9 9.05 -0.72 -8.78
N GLU A 10 8.40 0.06 -7.90
CA GLU A 10 6.94 0.18 -7.83
C GLU A 10 6.37 0.60 -9.20
N SER A 11 6.96 1.62 -9.82
CA SER A 11 6.53 2.10 -11.13
C SER A 11 6.73 1.09 -12.26
N ILE A 12 7.79 0.27 -12.19
CA ILE A 12 8.04 -0.80 -13.16
C ILE A 12 7.00 -1.92 -12.99
N LEU A 13 6.78 -2.37 -11.74
CA LEU A 13 5.78 -3.41 -11.44
C LEU A 13 4.38 -2.96 -11.83
N ASP A 14 3.99 -1.72 -11.54
CA ASP A 14 2.69 -1.19 -11.96
C ASP A 14 2.56 -1.25 -13.49
N LYS A 15 3.61 -0.91 -14.25
CA LYS A 15 3.59 -1.00 -15.72
C LYS A 15 3.50 -2.44 -16.24
N LEU A 16 4.24 -3.37 -15.65
CA LEU A 16 4.25 -4.78 -16.08
C LEU A 16 2.92 -5.47 -15.77
N VAL A 17 2.31 -5.14 -14.64
CA VAL A 17 1.07 -5.79 -14.19
C VAL A 17 -0.17 -5.14 -14.81
N SER A 18 -0.08 -3.87 -15.22
CA SER A 18 -1.16 -3.20 -15.95
C SER A 18 -1.40 -3.87 -17.31
N THR A 19 -2.68 -4.08 -17.64
CA THR A 19 -3.13 -4.68 -18.91
C THR A 19 -3.14 -3.70 -20.09
N ASP A 20 -2.90 -2.40 -19.85
CA ASP A 20 -3.11 -1.37 -20.87
C ASP A 20 -1.81 -0.88 -21.52
N ASP A 21 -1.72 -1.05 -22.83
CA ASP A 21 -0.78 -0.34 -23.71
C ASP A 21 -1.13 1.17 -23.71
N TYR A 22 -0.34 1.95 -22.98
CA TYR A 22 -0.05 3.37 -23.19
C TYR A 22 -1.17 4.23 -23.80
N ARG A 23 -2.17 4.70 -23.01
CA ARG A 23 -2.98 5.93 -23.33
C ARG A 23 -4.10 6.31 -22.34
N ARG A 24 -4.19 5.72 -21.15
CA ARG A 24 -5.28 6.02 -20.21
C ARG A 24 -4.81 6.85 -19.03
N ILE A 25 -5.67 7.74 -18.53
CA ILE A 25 -5.33 8.60 -17.39
C ILE A 25 -5.23 7.69 -16.17
N HIS A 26 -4.02 7.52 -15.67
CA HIS A 26 -3.84 6.96 -14.35
C HIS A 26 -4.15 8.07 -13.34
N LEU A 27 -5.45 8.28 -13.07
CA LEU A 27 -5.89 9.14 -11.97
C LEU A 27 -5.57 8.52 -10.61
N THR A 28 -5.17 7.25 -10.59
CA THR A 28 -4.74 6.53 -9.40
C THR A 28 -3.23 6.49 -9.33
N HIS A 29 -2.68 7.01 -8.23
CA HIS A 29 -1.30 6.81 -7.82
C HIS A 29 -0.84 5.35 -8.00
N ASN A 30 0.46 5.15 -8.25
CA ASN A 30 1.13 3.85 -8.22
C ASN A 30 0.52 2.96 -7.14
N SER A 31 -0.08 1.85 -7.56
CA SER A 31 -0.84 0.97 -6.67
C SER A 31 0.09 0.02 -5.93
N THR A 32 1.19 -0.35 -6.59
CA THR A 32 2.24 -1.18 -6.03
C THR A 32 2.96 -0.44 -4.91
N ARG A 33 3.19 -1.14 -3.80
CA ARG A 33 3.85 -0.61 -2.61
C ARG A 33 5.07 -1.42 -2.26
N GLY A 34 6.24 -0.81 -2.33
CA GLY A 34 7.51 -1.33 -1.89
C GLY A 34 7.80 -0.93 -0.44
N ILE A 35 8.34 -1.86 0.33
CA ILE A 35 8.91 -1.61 1.65
C ILE A 35 10.24 -2.33 1.78
N PHE A 36 11.24 -1.62 2.29
CA PHE A 36 12.48 -2.23 2.77
C PHE A 36 12.36 -2.56 4.25
N ILE A 37 12.77 -3.77 4.61
CA ILE A 37 12.82 -4.26 5.98
C ILE A 37 14.23 -4.76 6.26
N PRO A 38 14.95 -4.13 7.21
CA PRO A 38 16.28 -4.57 7.60
C PRO A 38 16.32 -6.05 8.02
N SER A 39 17.34 -6.75 7.49
CA SER A 39 17.56 -8.20 7.68
C SER A 39 16.50 -9.11 7.05
N TYR A 40 15.59 -8.56 6.27
CA TYR A 40 14.68 -9.34 5.44
C TYR A 40 14.88 -9.03 3.97
N GLY A 41 14.95 -7.75 3.58
CA GLY A 41 15.04 -7.31 2.19
C GLY A 41 13.86 -6.43 1.79
N VAL A 42 13.34 -6.59 0.57
CA VAL A 42 12.22 -5.79 0.05
C VAL A 42 10.96 -6.62 -0.16
N ILE A 43 9.82 -5.98 0.08
CA ILE A 43 8.51 -6.53 -0.22
C ILE A 43 7.77 -5.53 -1.10
N PHE A 44 7.31 -6.00 -2.25
CA PHE A 44 6.38 -5.29 -3.10
C PHE A 44 4.99 -5.91 -2.95
N THR A 45 3.98 -5.08 -2.72
CA THR A 45 2.58 -5.51 -2.66
C THR A 45 1.83 -4.85 -3.80
N ILE A 46 1.31 -5.67 -4.70
CA ILE A 46 0.45 -5.27 -5.81
C ILE A 46 -0.98 -5.52 -5.36
N PRO A 47 -1.80 -4.48 -5.11
CA PRO A 47 -3.18 -4.67 -4.75
C PRO A 47 -3.96 -5.19 -5.96
N ALA A 48 -4.86 -6.16 -5.75
CA ALA A 48 -5.89 -6.42 -6.74
C ALA A 48 -6.79 -5.18 -6.87
N PRO A 49 -7.29 -4.88 -8.08
CA PRO A 49 -8.23 -3.78 -8.28
C PRO A 49 -9.45 -3.93 -7.36
N ARG A 50 -9.79 -2.86 -6.63
CA ARG A 50 -10.75 -2.90 -5.52
C ARG A 50 -12.21 -2.93 -5.97
N SER A 51 -12.52 -2.44 -7.16
CA SER A 51 -13.89 -2.34 -7.64
C SER A 51 -14.00 -2.39 -9.17
N ALA A 52 -15.19 -2.78 -9.65
CA ALA A 52 -15.56 -2.55 -11.06
C ALA A 52 -15.53 -1.05 -11.41
N PHE A 53 -15.68 -0.17 -10.43
CA PHE A 53 -15.57 1.27 -10.61
C PHE A 53 -14.12 1.74 -10.79
N ASP A 54 -13.14 1.15 -10.11
CA ASP A 54 -11.72 1.40 -10.39
C ASP A 54 -11.35 0.94 -11.80
N LEU A 55 -11.93 -0.18 -12.25
CA LEU A 55 -11.80 -0.64 -13.63
C LEU A 55 -12.47 0.33 -14.63
N LEU A 56 -13.64 0.89 -14.29
CA LEU A 56 -14.29 1.94 -15.08
C LEU A 56 -13.46 3.23 -15.10
N LEU A 57 -12.80 3.57 -13.99
CA LEU A 57 -11.92 4.74 -13.90
C LEU A 57 -10.66 4.58 -14.75
N GLN A 58 -10.12 3.36 -14.84
CA GLN A 58 -9.02 3.05 -15.76
C GLN A 58 -9.42 3.25 -17.22
N ASN A 59 -10.70 3.10 -17.60
CA ASN A 59 -11.17 3.28 -18.98
C ASN A 59 -11.28 4.73 -19.45
N PHE A 60 -11.04 5.72 -18.59
CA PHE A 60 -11.08 7.12 -19.02
C PHE A 60 -9.79 7.53 -19.74
N ARG A 61 -9.95 8.12 -20.93
CA ARG A 61 -8.85 8.75 -21.68
C ARG A 61 -8.88 10.26 -21.49
N ALA A 62 -7.74 10.87 -21.19
CA ALA A 62 -7.58 12.31 -21.25
C ALA A 62 -7.26 12.67 -22.68
N PHE A 63 -7.99 13.63 -23.19
CA PHE A 63 -7.54 14.41 -24.31
C PHE A 63 -7.05 15.74 -23.75
N GLU A 64 -5.74 15.98 -23.89
CA GLU A 64 -5.19 17.32 -23.72
C GLU A 64 -5.55 18.14 -24.95
N SER A 65 -6.39 19.15 -24.77
CA SER A 65 -6.70 20.15 -25.79
C SER A 65 -6.61 21.54 -25.17
N GLY A 66 -5.41 22.11 -25.18
CA GLY A 66 -5.16 23.44 -24.57
C GLY A 66 -5.17 23.40 -23.04
N GLU A 67 -5.82 24.38 -22.39
CA GLU A 67 -5.91 24.51 -20.91
C GLU A 67 -6.92 23.56 -20.24
N HIS A 68 -7.56 22.66 -21.01
CA HIS A 68 -8.59 21.75 -20.50
C HIS A 68 -8.21 20.28 -20.71
N VAL A 69 -8.37 19.48 -19.65
CA VAL A 69 -8.28 18.03 -19.69
C VAL A 69 -9.71 17.48 -19.80
N ALA A 70 -10.08 17.00 -20.98
CA ALA A 70 -11.37 16.33 -21.20
C ALA A 70 -11.21 14.83 -20.96
N VAL A 71 -12.06 14.27 -20.09
CA VAL A 71 -11.99 12.87 -19.65
C VAL A 71 -13.12 12.09 -20.32
N VAL A 72 -12.86 11.41 -21.44
CA VAL A 72 -13.93 10.72 -22.21
C VAL A 72 -14.03 9.26 -21.79
N ASN A 73 -15.24 8.81 -21.44
CA ASN A 73 -15.54 7.40 -21.21
C ASN A 73 -15.75 6.71 -22.57
N HIS A 74 -14.90 5.76 -22.93
CA HIS A 74 -15.18 4.83 -24.02
C HIS A 74 -15.70 3.54 -23.39
N GLY A 75 -17.01 3.49 -23.17
CA GLY A 75 -17.72 2.38 -22.54
C GLY A 75 -17.76 1.11 -23.39
N GLN A 76 -16.62 0.55 -23.74
CA GLN A 76 -16.52 -0.88 -24.03
C GLN A 76 -16.13 -1.56 -22.72
N MET A 77 -17.09 -2.25 -22.10
CA MET A 77 -16.76 -3.17 -21.02
C MET A 77 -15.75 -4.16 -21.57
N MET A 78 -14.56 -4.21 -20.97
CA MET A 78 -13.62 -5.31 -21.22
C MET A 78 -14.38 -6.60 -20.98
N ASP A 79 -14.50 -7.41 -22.03
CA ASP A 79 -14.98 -8.77 -21.88
C ASP A 79 -14.03 -9.48 -20.91
N GLY A 80 -14.51 -10.48 -20.16
CA GLY A 80 -13.69 -11.16 -19.14
C GLY A 80 -12.38 -11.77 -19.68
N ALA A 81 -12.22 -11.81 -21.00
CA ALA A 81 -11.05 -12.27 -21.75
C ALA A 81 -9.83 -11.34 -21.73
N ASP A 82 -9.96 -10.05 -21.45
CA ASP A 82 -8.82 -9.11 -21.45
C ASP A 82 -8.06 -9.05 -20.11
N ARG A 83 -8.47 -9.85 -19.12
CA ARG A 83 -7.77 -9.90 -17.82
C ARG A 83 -6.54 -10.80 -17.94
N LYS A 84 -5.39 -10.30 -17.47
CA LYS A 84 -4.21 -11.15 -17.29
C LYS A 84 -4.58 -12.33 -16.39
N SER A 85 -4.29 -13.54 -16.84
CA SER A 85 -4.45 -14.74 -16.01
C SER A 85 -3.47 -14.69 -14.83
N THR A 86 -3.72 -15.49 -13.79
CA THR A 86 -2.78 -15.62 -12.66
C THR A 86 -1.38 -16.03 -13.14
N GLU A 87 -1.32 -16.90 -14.14
CA GLU A 87 -0.08 -17.37 -14.77
C GLU A 87 0.65 -16.24 -15.49
N GLN A 88 -0.08 -15.41 -16.25
CA GLN A 88 0.51 -14.24 -16.91
C GLN A 88 1.04 -13.23 -15.89
N LEU A 89 0.29 -12.95 -14.82
CA LEU A 89 0.77 -12.08 -13.74
C LEU A 89 2.02 -12.64 -13.06
N GLN A 90 2.07 -13.96 -12.87
CA GLN A 90 3.24 -14.64 -12.33
C GLN A 90 4.44 -14.48 -13.27
N GLU A 91 4.27 -14.70 -14.57
CA GLU A 91 5.30 -14.50 -15.58
C GLU A 91 5.86 -13.08 -15.59
N GLU A 92 4.99 -12.06 -15.50
CA GLU A 92 5.40 -10.65 -15.41
C GLU A 92 6.22 -10.35 -14.14
N ILE A 93 5.83 -10.96 -13.02
CA ILE A 93 6.58 -10.83 -11.76
C ILE A 93 7.93 -11.56 -11.84
N VAL A 94 7.99 -12.74 -12.48
CA VAL A 94 9.26 -13.45 -12.73
C VAL A 94 10.16 -12.61 -13.63
N TYR A 95 9.62 -12.05 -14.70
CA TYR A 95 10.31 -11.14 -15.60
C TYR A 95 10.83 -9.92 -14.85
N PHE A 96 10.01 -9.33 -13.97
CA PHE A 96 10.43 -8.23 -13.11
C PHE A 96 11.68 -8.59 -12.29
N LEU A 97 11.65 -9.73 -11.61
CA LEU A 97 12.75 -10.21 -10.78
C LEU A 97 14.03 -10.47 -11.59
N GLN A 98 13.88 -10.99 -12.81
CA GLN A 98 15.00 -11.28 -13.71
C GLN A 98 15.66 -10.02 -14.28
N GLN A 99 14.85 -8.99 -14.62
CA GLN A 99 15.33 -7.85 -15.41
C GLN A 99 15.63 -6.60 -14.60
N TYR A 100 14.93 -6.38 -13.48
CA TYR A 100 14.94 -5.09 -12.79
C TYR A 100 15.33 -5.18 -11.30
N ALA A 101 15.12 -6.32 -10.64
CA ALA A 101 15.33 -6.40 -9.19
C ALA A 101 16.80 -6.25 -8.75
N ASP A 102 17.76 -6.44 -9.67
CA ASP A 102 19.20 -6.22 -9.43
C ASP A 102 19.55 -4.74 -9.21
N ALA A 103 18.72 -3.82 -9.72
CA ALA A 103 18.88 -2.39 -9.53
C ALA A 103 18.79 -1.97 -8.05
N ILE A 104 18.22 -2.81 -7.17
CA ILE A 104 18.17 -2.59 -5.73
C ILE A 104 19.50 -3.00 -5.07
N ARG A 105 20.58 -2.30 -5.44
CA ARG A 105 21.96 -2.65 -5.08
C ARG A 105 22.30 -2.59 -3.59
N GLN A 106 21.40 -2.05 -2.75
CA GLN A 106 21.62 -1.98 -1.31
C GLN A 106 21.27 -3.30 -0.59
N LEU A 107 20.69 -4.28 -1.29
CA LEU A 107 20.38 -5.58 -0.74
C LEU A 107 21.62 -6.43 -0.55
N LYS A 108 21.65 -7.19 0.54
CA LYS A 108 22.69 -8.16 0.84
C LYS A 108 22.30 -9.53 0.28
N ASN A 109 23.29 -10.40 0.07
CA ASN A 109 23.07 -11.75 -0.46
C ASN A 109 22.04 -12.58 0.33
N GLN A 110 21.93 -12.36 1.65
CA GLN A 110 20.93 -13.02 2.48
C GLN A 110 19.53 -12.42 2.41
N ASP A 111 19.41 -11.17 1.95
CA ASP A 111 18.12 -10.48 1.85
C ASP A 111 17.27 -11.14 0.75
N LYS A 112 15.96 -10.95 0.85
CA LYS A 112 14.93 -11.50 -0.02
C LYS A 112 14.24 -10.38 -0.80
N VAL A 113 13.84 -10.68 -2.02
CA VAL A 113 12.91 -9.87 -2.80
C VAL A 113 11.61 -10.65 -2.89
N THR A 114 10.55 -10.07 -2.33
CA THR A 114 9.23 -10.69 -2.29
C THR A 114 8.22 -9.80 -2.99
N VAL A 115 7.45 -10.37 -3.90
CA VAL A 115 6.34 -9.71 -4.58
C VAL A 115 5.06 -10.43 -4.21
N ILE A 116 4.08 -9.69 -3.73
CA ILE A 116 2.80 -10.19 -3.25
C ILE A 116 1.72 -9.60 -4.14
N TYR A 117 1.00 -10.45 -4.84
CA TYR A 117 -0.24 -10.08 -5.50
C TYR A 117 -1.39 -10.40 -4.53
N SER A 118 -1.98 -9.38 -3.91
CA SER A 118 -3.01 -9.59 -2.90
C SER A 118 -4.34 -9.90 -3.58
N ASN A 119 -5.04 -10.97 -3.17
CA ASN A 119 -6.47 -11.03 -3.47
C ASN A 119 -7.17 -9.93 -2.67
N GLN A 120 -8.12 -9.26 -3.30
CA GLN A 120 -9.14 -8.51 -2.58
C GLN A 120 -10.47 -8.96 -3.17
N THR A 121 -11.40 -9.32 -2.30
CA THR A 121 -12.78 -9.52 -2.72
C THR A 121 -13.28 -8.18 -3.20
N ILE A 122 -13.49 -8.07 -4.51
CA ILE A 122 -14.20 -6.95 -5.11
C ILE A 122 -15.62 -7.00 -4.56
N GLN A 123 -15.89 -6.23 -3.51
CA GLN A 123 -17.26 -5.94 -3.14
C GLN A 123 -17.80 -5.05 -4.25
N SER A 124 -18.71 -5.60 -5.06
CA SER A 124 -19.51 -4.80 -5.97
C SER A 124 -20.22 -3.75 -5.11
N SER A 125 -19.81 -2.49 -5.21
CA SER A 125 -20.66 -1.36 -4.83
C SER A 125 -22.04 -1.61 -5.46
N GLU A 126 -23.12 -1.38 -4.71
CA GLU A 126 -24.54 -1.73 -4.95
C GLU A 126 -25.18 -1.28 -6.28
N VAL A 127 -24.41 -1.09 -7.34
CA VAL A 127 -24.91 -0.96 -8.70
C VAL A 127 -25.41 -2.35 -9.11
N SER A 128 -26.73 -2.49 -9.18
CA SER A 128 -27.51 -3.72 -9.32
C SER A 128 -27.30 -4.46 -10.66
N TRP A 129 -26.10 -4.94 -10.93
CA TRP A 129 -25.80 -5.81 -12.06
C TRP A 129 -25.45 -7.22 -11.57
N PRO A 130 -26.05 -8.28 -12.14
CA PRO A 130 -25.73 -9.66 -11.79
C PRO A 130 -24.37 -10.06 -12.41
N SER A 131 -23.28 -9.60 -11.82
CA SER A 131 -21.94 -10.10 -12.12
C SER A 131 -21.48 -11.05 -11.03
N THR A 132 -21.10 -12.27 -11.39
CA THR A 132 -20.41 -13.17 -10.48
C THR A 132 -19.08 -12.52 -10.05
N PRO A 133 -18.80 -12.39 -8.74
CA PRO A 133 -17.55 -11.83 -8.28
C PRO A 133 -16.41 -12.75 -8.74
N VAL A 134 -15.58 -12.25 -9.65
CA VAL A 134 -14.34 -12.92 -10.05
C VAL A 134 -13.30 -12.62 -8.98
N VAL A 135 -12.96 -13.62 -8.18
CA VAL A 135 -11.86 -13.55 -7.21
C VAL A 135 -10.63 -14.11 -7.88
N LEU A 136 -9.66 -13.26 -8.19
CA LEU A 136 -8.34 -13.74 -8.59
C LEU A 136 -7.62 -14.26 -7.33
N PRO A 137 -7.05 -15.48 -7.37
CA PRO A 137 -6.27 -15.97 -6.25
C PRO A 137 -5.06 -15.07 -6.05
N GLY A 138 -4.79 -14.73 -4.79
CA GLY A 138 -3.58 -14.00 -4.44
C GLY A 138 -2.39 -14.96 -4.50
N PHE A 139 -1.20 -14.46 -4.73
CA PHE A 139 0.01 -15.28 -4.67
C PHE A 139 1.22 -14.46 -4.24
N THR A 140 2.25 -15.15 -3.78
CA THR A 140 3.52 -14.55 -3.37
C THR A 140 4.65 -15.21 -4.14
N VAL A 141 5.54 -14.41 -4.71
CA VAL A 141 6.79 -14.84 -5.34
C VAL A 141 7.94 -14.32 -4.50
N THR A 142 8.84 -15.19 -4.05
CA THR A 142 10.00 -14.81 -3.22
C THR A 142 11.27 -15.43 -3.77
N THR A 143 12.36 -14.67 -3.76
CA THR A 143 13.71 -15.15 -4.07
C THR A 143 14.76 -14.48 -3.18
N HIS A 144 15.93 -15.09 -3.01
CA HIS A 144 17.04 -14.41 -2.37
C HIS A 144 17.78 -13.50 -3.35
N TYR A 145 18.32 -12.40 -2.85
CA TYR A 145 19.06 -11.46 -3.67
C TYR A 145 20.30 -12.08 -4.32
N LYS A 146 20.98 -13.01 -3.62
CA LYS A 146 22.11 -13.77 -4.19
C LYS A 146 21.74 -14.55 -5.47
N ASP A 147 20.47 -14.98 -5.58
CA ASP A 147 20.01 -15.77 -6.72
C ASP A 147 19.70 -14.84 -7.91
N ILE A 148 19.18 -13.63 -7.63
CA ILE A 148 19.05 -12.55 -8.62
C ILE A 148 20.43 -12.16 -9.15
N ASP A 149 21.39 -11.93 -8.25
CA ASP A 149 22.77 -11.59 -8.60
C ASP A 149 23.43 -12.69 -9.46
N ALA A 150 23.30 -13.96 -9.06
CA ALA A 150 23.80 -15.08 -9.83
C ALA A 150 23.19 -15.17 -11.24
N PHE A 151 21.88 -14.90 -11.38
CA PHE A 151 21.22 -14.88 -12.70
C PHE A 151 21.75 -13.75 -13.58
N ARG A 152 21.92 -12.55 -13.02
CA ARG A 152 22.43 -11.37 -13.76
C ARG A 152 23.85 -11.54 -14.23
N GLU A 153 24.67 -12.23 -13.44
CA GLU A 153 26.04 -12.59 -13.81
C GLU A 153 26.12 -13.79 -14.78
N GLY A 154 24.98 -14.39 -15.14
CA GLY A 154 24.92 -15.56 -16.02
C GLY A 154 25.43 -16.85 -15.37
N ARG A 155 25.58 -16.88 -14.04
CA ARG A 155 25.97 -18.09 -13.29
C ARG A 155 24.84 -19.13 -13.23
N VAL A 156 23.59 -18.68 -13.36
CA VAL A 156 22.42 -19.54 -13.52
C VAL A 156 21.59 -19.06 -14.70
N ASN A 157 20.95 -19.98 -15.41
CA ASN A 157 20.07 -19.65 -16.53
C ASN A 157 18.63 -19.36 -16.06
N ALA A 158 17.74 -18.98 -17.00
CA ALA A 158 16.36 -18.61 -16.67
C ALA A 158 15.52 -19.75 -16.07
N GLU A 159 15.77 -20.99 -16.52
CA GLU A 159 15.07 -22.18 -16.00
C GLU A 159 15.51 -22.51 -14.58
N GLU A 160 16.82 -22.46 -14.33
CA GLU A 160 17.40 -22.64 -13.00
C GLU A 160 16.93 -21.55 -12.03
N PHE A 161 16.95 -20.29 -12.45
CA PHE A 161 16.45 -19.18 -11.64
C PHE A 161 14.97 -19.36 -11.28
N SER A 162 14.14 -19.77 -12.24
CA SER A 162 12.71 -20.04 -12.00
C SER A 162 12.48 -21.12 -10.95
N LYS A 163 13.34 -22.15 -10.90
CA LYS A 163 13.31 -23.20 -9.87
C LYS A 163 13.75 -22.71 -8.49
N MET A 164 14.49 -21.61 -8.40
CA MET A 164 14.90 -20.99 -7.13
C MET A 164 13.79 -20.11 -6.52
N LEU A 165 12.78 -19.73 -7.31
CA LEU A 165 11.66 -18.93 -6.84
C LEU A 165 10.75 -19.76 -5.93
N SER A 166 10.39 -19.20 -4.78
CA SER A 166 9.31 -19.72 -3.95
C SER A 166 8.01 -19.03 -4.34
N ILE A 167 7.20 -19.73 -5.12
CA ILE A 167 5.88 -19.28 -5.54
C ILE A 167 4.83 -19.98 -4.68
N ARG A 168 3.98 -19.21 -4.00
CA ARG A 168 2.93 -19.72 -3.13
C ARG A 168 1.61 -19.08 -3.48
N SER A 169 0.62 -19.91 -3.81
CA SER A 169 -0.77 -19.47 -3.83
C SER A 169 -1.18 -19.07 -2.43
N SER A 170 -1.87 -17.94 -2.31
CA SER A 170 -2.50 -17.49 -1.08
C SER A 170 -3.91 -18.04 -1.09
N ASP A 171 -4.08 -19.28 -0.64
CA ASP A 171 -5.42 -19.79 -0.36
C ASP A 171 -6.05 -18.84 0.67
N VAL A 172 -7.19 -18.26 0.29
CA VAL A 172 -7.85 -17.12 0.97
C VAL A 172 -8.24 -17.44 2.42
N THR A 173 -8.14 -18.71 2.83
CA THR A 173 -8.19 -19.13 4.22
C THR A 173 -6.89 -18.78 4.93
N GLN A 174 -6.57 -17.49 5.03
CA GLN A 174 -5.70 -17.04 6.12
C GLN A 174 -6.34 -17.57 7.40
N GLU A 175 -5.64 -18.45 8.11
CA GLU A 175 -6.06 -18.93 9.42
C GLU A 175 -6.35 -17.69 10.27
N LYS A 176 -7.63 -17.45 10.56
CA LYS A 176 -8.06 -16.26 11.28
C LYS A 176 -7.39 -16.29 12.64
N GLN A 177 -6.40 -15.44 12.85
CA GLN A 177 -5.81 -15.21 14.16
C GLN A 177 -6.69 -14.20 14.89
N PRO A 178 -7.61 -14.62 15.78
CA PRO A 178 -8.62 -13.71 16.34
C PRO A 178 -7.97 -12.57 17.13
N ALA A 179 -6.85 -12.89 17.80
CA ALA A 179 -5.96 -11.97 18.46
C ALA A 179 -5.49 -10.81 17.56
N LEU A 180 -5.00 -11.15 16.37
CA LEU A 180 -4.49 -10.16 15.43
C LEU A 180 -5.63 -9.32 14.83
N ALA A 181 -6.79 -9.93 14.58
CA ALA A 181 -7.98 -9.20 14.14
C ALA A 181 -8.42 -8.16 15.17
N ILE A 182 -8.38 -8.50 16.47
CA ILE A 182 -8.66 -7.55 17.56
C ILE A 182 -7.65 -6.38 17.53
N PHE A 183 -6.37 -6.67 17.35
CA PHE A 183 -5.33 -5.64 17.26
C PHE A 183 -5.51 -4.72 16.05
N ILE A 184 -5.85 -5.27 14.87
CA ILE A 184 -6.15 -4.52 13.66
C ILE A 184 -7.36 -3.60 13.88
N ASN A 185 -8.43 -4.11 14.49
CA ASN A 185 -9.62 -3.30 14.81
C ASN A 185 -9.30 -2.17 15.79
N ALA A 186 -8.45 -2.42 16.79
CA ALA A 186 -7.99 -1.40 17.72
C ALA A 186 -7.16 -0.32 17.01
N LEU A 187 -6.24 -0.72 16.13
CA LEU A 187 -5.49 0.20 15.27
C LEU A 187 -6.43 1.06 14.43
N GLN A 188 -7.39 0.45 13.74
CA GLN A 188 -8.36 1.17 12.93
C GLN A 188 -9.16 2.17 13.76
N THR A 189 -9.67 1.75 14.91
CA THR A 189 -10.50 2.61 15.78
C THR A 189 -9.72 3.83 16.25
N MET A 190 -8.49 3.64 16.70
CA MET A 190 -7.62 4.72 17.17
C MET A 190 -7.22 5.67 16.04
N LEU A 191 -6.97 5.15 14.84
CA LEU A 191 -6.52 5.94 13.69
C LEU A 191 -7.62 6.63 12.91
N HIS A 192 -8.90 6.40 13.22
CA HIS A 192 -10.04 7.10 12.59
C HIS A 192 -10.56 8.27 13.45
N SER A 193 -9.68 8.93 14.22
CA SER A 193 -10.11 9.94 15.20
C SER A 193 -10.66 11.24 14.61
N ARG A 194 -10.63 11.42 13.27
CA ARG A 194 -11.19 12.57 12.51
C ARG A 194 -10.99 13.95 13.17
N SER A 195 -9.91 14.10 13.93
CA SER A 195 -9.61 15.32 14.66
C SER A 195 -8.65 16.16 13.85
N ALA A 196 -8.94 17.45 13.66
CA ALA A 196 -8.00 18.34 13.00
C ALA A 196 -6.66 18.35 13.73
N GLY A 197 -5.57 18.30 12.98
CA GLY A 197 -4.20 18.26 13.49
C GLY A 197 -3.66 16.87 13.80
N THR A 198 -4.34 15.78 13.38
CA THR A 198 -3.88 14.40 13.60
C THR A 198 -3.62 13.66 12.29
N PHE A 199 -2.90 12.53 12.38
CA PHE A 199 -2.78 11.58 11.27
C PHE A 199 -3.93 10.59 11.34
N ASP A 200 -4.66 10.46 10.24
CA ASP A 200 -5.84 9.60 10.11
C ASP A 200 -5.56 8.48 9.10
N LEU A 201 -6.14 7.30 9.35
CA LEU A 201 -5.98 6.13 8.49
C LEU A 201 -6.68 6.32 7.15
N VAL A 202 -5.98 5.99 6.07
CA VAL A 202 -6.51 6.02 4.71
C VAL A 202 -6.74 4.60 4.21
N GLY A 203 -8.01 4.20 4.15
CA GLY A 203 -8.42 2.88 3.68
C GLY A 203 -8.15 1.74 4.68
N PRO A 204 -8.22 0.48 4.22
CA PRO A 204 -8.04 -0.67 5.09
C PRO A 204 -6.58 -0.92 5.45
N ILE A 205 -6.35 -1.58 6.60
CA ILE A 205 -5.05 -2.12 6.98
C ILE A 205 -4.86 -3.46 6.25
N SER A 206 -3.81 -3.56 5.46
CA SER A 206 -3.43 -4.82 4.78
C SER A 206 -2.66 -5.70 5.75
N GLN A 207 -3.00 -6.98 5.82
CA GLN A 207 -2.30 -8.00 6.59
C GLN A 207 -1.64 -9.01 5.66
N ILE A 208 -0.34 -9.21 5.84
CA ILE A 208 0.45 -10.22 5.14
C ILE A 208 1.11 -11.11 6.19
N GLN A 209 0.95 -12.43 6.07
CA GLN A 209 1.68 -13.41 6.86
C GLN A 209 2.78 -14.05 6.01
N LEU A 210 4.01 -14.04 6.52
CA LEU A 210 5.16 -14.69 5.89
C LEU A 210 5.70 -15.77 6.82
N ASN A 211 5.73 -17.03 6.36
CA ASN A 211 6.03 -18.20 7.21
C ASN A 211 7.33 -18.08 8.00
N ASP A 212 8.38 -17.49 7.41
CA ASP A 212 9.72 -17.43 8.04
C ASP A 212 10.08 -16.03 8.55
N PHE A 213 9.11 -15.10 8.54
CA PHE A 213 9.36 -13.72 8.93
C PHE A 213 8.35 -13.19 9.93
N GLY A 214 7.09 -13.57 9.81
CA GLY A 214 6.01 -13.16 10.70
C GLY A 214 4.93 -12.34 10.00
N THR A 215 4.32 -11.44 10.75
CA THR A 215 3.14 -10.67 10.31
C THR A 215 3.55 -9.26 9.94
N ILE A 216 3.07 -8.80 8.79
CA ILE A 216 3.22 -7.43 8.31
C ILE A 216 1.85 -6.80 8.20
N LEU A 217 1.66 -5.70 8.90
CA LEU A 217 0.51 -4.83 8.79
C LEU A 217 0.93 -3.58 8.02
N SER A 218 0.31 -3.30 6.89
CA SER A 218 0.63 -2.17 6.03
C SER A 218 -0.57 -1.26 5.84
N PHE A 219 -0.38 0.05 6.05
CA PHE A 219 -1.45 1.03 5.91
C PHE A 219 -0.91 2.42 5.58
N GLU A 220 -1.81 3.29 5.12
CA GLU A 220 -1.50 4.67 4.74
C GLU A 220 -2.16 5.64 5.72
N THR A 221 -1.54 6.81 5.94
CA THR A 221 -2.11 7.87 6.74
C THR A 221 -2.04 9.22 6.03
N ASN A 222 -3.04 10.04 6.28
CA ASN A 222 -3.10 11.44 5.85
C ASN A 222 -3.07 12.34 7.08
N PHE A 223 -2.35 13.46 7.00
CA PHE A 223 -2.49 14.50 8.01
C PHE A 223 -3.81 15.27 7.76
N LEU A 224 -4.73 15.22 8.72
CA LEU A 224 -5.96 15.99 8.68
C LEU A 224 -5.66 17.43 9.12
N SER A 225 -5.49 18.33 8.15
CA SER A 225 -5.53 19.75 8.47
C SER A 225 -6.98 20.19 8.78
N ALA A 226 -7.18 21.23 9.58
CA ALA A 226 -8.52 21.82 9.79
C ALA A 226 -9.19 22.26 8.47
N ASN A 227 -8.41 22.41 7.40
CA ASN A 227 -8.84 22.79 6.06
C ASN A 227 -8.77 21.61 5.06
N SER A 228 -8.86 20.35 5.53
CA SER A 228 -8.70 19.18 4.66
C SER A 228 -9.70 19.17 3.50
N PHE A 229 -9.19 18.81 2.32
CA PHE A 229 -9.97 18.64 1.09
C PHE A 229 -11.10 17.64 1.28
N GLU A 230 -12.34 18.06 1.00
CA GLU A 230 -13.45 17.14 0.77
C GLU A 230 -13.75 17.10 -0.73
N TYR A 231 -13.72 15.89 -1.31
CA TYR A 231 -14.20 15.66 -2.67
C TYR A 231 -15.72 15.53 -2.61
N TYR A 232 -16.42 16.42 -3.31
CA TYR A 232 -17.86 16.34 -3.46
C TYR A 232 -18.19 15.92 -4.89
N PHE A 233 -18.81 14.76 -5.02
CA PHE A 233 -19.45 14.35 -6.25
C PHE A 233 -20.91 14.84 -6.17
N SER A 234 -21.25 15.84 -6.97
CA SER A 234 -22.61 16.34 -7.07
C SER A 234 -23.06 16.37 -8.52
N THR A 235 -24.23 15.80 -8.78
CA THR A 235 -24.94 15.97 -10.04
C THR A 235 -25.65 17.32 -10.13
N ASP A 236 -25.79 18.04 -9.00
CA ASP A 236 -26.40 19.36 -8.90
C ASP A 236 -25.32 20.45 -8.65
N PRO A 237 -25.00 21.27 -9.65
CA PRO A 237 -24.03 22.37 -9.52
C PRO A 237 -24.48 23.47 -8.56
N GLU A 238 -25.78 23.75 -8.45
CA GLU A 238 -26.30 24.87 -7.64
C GLU A 238 -26.18 24.57 -6.14
N ALA A 239 -26.46 23.32 -5.75
CA ALA A 239 -26.27 22.86 -4.38
C ALA A 239 -24.80 23.04 -3.90
N PHE A 240 -23.81 22.76 -4.75
CA PHE A 240 -22.39 22.95 -4.40
C PHE A 240 -22.04 24.45 -4.28
N LEU A 241 -22.52 25.29 -5.20
CA LEU A 241 -22.21 26.73 -5.21
C LEU A 241 -22.76 27.46 -3.98
N SER A 242 -23.93 27.05 -3.48
CA SER A 242 -24.52 27.62 -2.25
C SER A 242 -23.71 27.33 -0.97
N SER A 243 -22.77 26.37 -1.00
CA SER A 243 -21.91 26.00 0.14
C SER A 243 -20.60 26.81 0.25
N GLY A 244 -20.34 27.72 -0.69
CA GLY A 244 -19.16 28.60 -0.67
C GLY A 244 -17.86 27.96 -1.16
N GLY A 245 -17.92 26.90 -1.97
CA GLY A 245 -16.75 26.23 -2.56
C GLY A 245 -16.02 27.07 -3.63
N GLY A 246 -14.68 27.09 -3.60
CA GLY A 246 -13.84 27.57 -4.71
C GLY A 246 -13.80 26.58 -5.88
N ARG A 247 -13.54 27.05 -7.11
CA ARG A 247 -13.65 26.27 -8.36
C ARG A 247 -12.33 25.64 -8.81
N VAL A 248 -12.35 24.35 -9.13
CA VAL A 248 -11.75 23.77 -10.34
C VAL A 248 -12.80 22.83 -10.96
N GLN A 249 -13.17 23.09 -12.21
CA GLN A 249 -14.22 22.36 -12.92
C GLN A 249 -13.58 21.44 -13.96
N ALA A 250 -13.70 20.12 -13.78
CA ALA A 250 -13.47 19.16 -14.85
C ALA A 250 -14.83 18.80 -15.46
N GLN A 251 -15.17 19.41 -16.61
CA GLN A 251 -16.39 19.10 -17.33
C GLN A 251 -16.15 17.90 -18.25
N ASN A 252 -17.02 16.90 -18.16
CA ASN A 252 -17.08 15.81 -19.11
C ASN A 252 -18.28 16.05 -20.04
N PRO A 253 -18.07 16.43 -21.31
CA PRO A 253 -19.16 16.65 -22.24
C PRO A 253 -19.78 15.29 -22.62
N GLY A 254 -20.85 14.91 -21.92
CA GLY A 254 -21.67 13.73 -22.25
C GLY A 254 -22.11 12.87 -21.06
N SER A 255 -21.51 12.99 -19.87
CA SER A 255 -21.83 12.11 -18.74
C SER A 255 -22.74 12.71 -17.66
N GLY A 256 -23.00 14.02 -17.69
CA GLY A 256 -23.84 14.71 -16.69
C GLY A 256 -23.26 14.77 -15.27
N VAL A 257 -22.04 14.26 -15.05
CA VAL A 257 -21.36 14.27 -13.73
C VAL A 257 -20.28 15.35 -13.74
N ASN A 258 -20.42 16.32 -12.83
CA ASN A 258 -19.38 17.31 -12.56
C ASN A 258 -18.58 16.88 -11.31
N VAL A 259 -17.26 16.88 -11.39
CA VAL A 259 -16.39 16.68 -10.22
C VAL A 259 -15.94 18.05 -9.74
N TRP A 260 -16.26 18.37 -8.48
CA TRP A 260 -15.89 19.65 -7.88
C TRP A 260 -14.84 19.43 -6.80
N THR A 261 -13.76 20.23 -6.85
CA THR A 261 -12.71 20.21 -5.84
C THR A 261 -12.59 21.57 -5.19
N ARG A 262 -12.68 21.61 -3.86
CA ARG A 262 -12.43 22.84 -3.10
C ARG A 262 -10.94 22.90 -2.77
N PHE A 263 -10.20 23.67 -3.56
CA PHE A 263 -8.86 24.09 -3.19
C PHE A 263 -8.97 25.07 -2.02
N SER A 264 -8.98 24.56 -0.80
CA SER A 264 -8.49 25.39 0.31
C SER A 264 -7.03 25.69 -0.01
N GLN A 265 -6.61 26.95 0.09
CA GLN A 265 -5.19 27.24 0.18
C GLN A 265 -4.68 26.30 1.27
N ILE A 266 -3.79 25.37 0.91
CA ILE A 266 -3.07 24.56 1.87
C ILE A 266 -2.23 25.57 2.62
N ASP A 267 -2.82 26.19 3.64
CA ASP A 267 -2.11 26.98 4.62
C ASP A 267 -0.97 26.07 5.05
N THR A 268 0.25 26.54 4.83
CA THR A 268 1.46 25.78 5.10
C THR A 268 1.43 25.35 6.56
N VAL A 269 0.94 24.14 6.81
CA VAL A 269 0.89 23.58 8.17
C VAL A 269 2.33 23.63 8.65
N SER A 270 2.55 24.39 9.72
CA SER A 270 3.92 24.58 10.18
C SER A 270 4.55 23.22 10.44
N THR A 271 5.82 23.08 10.06
CA THR A 271 6.51 21.79 10.20
C THR A 271 6.57 21.32 11.65
N GLU A 272 6.53 22.24 12.62
CA GLU A 272 6.46 21.91 14.05
C GLU A 272 5.12 21.28 14.46
N ILE A 273 4.00 21.74 13.88
CA ILE A 273 2.70 21.09 14.08
C ILE A 273 2.73 19.66 13.53
N LEU A 274 3.26 19.48 12.31
CA LEU A 274 3.40 18.15 11.70
C LEU A 274 4.29 17.22 12.53
N LYS A 275 5.43 17.71 13.03
CA LYS A 275 6.33 16.93 13.90
C LYS A 275 5.66 16.54 15.20
N LYS A 276 4.91 17.46 15.83
CA LYS A 276 4.18 17.18 17.08
C LYS A 276 3.08 16.14 16.85
N ALA A 277 2.30 16.29 15.79
CA ALA A 277 1.26 15.34 15.41
C ALA A 277 1.85 13.96 15.10
N LEU A 278 3.00 13.93 14.40
CA LEU A 278 3.69 12.69 14.10
C LEU A 278 4.12 11.99 15.39
N ARG A 279 4.80 12.70 16.31
CA ARG A 279 5.20 12.11 17.60
C ARG A 279 4.00 11.53 18.35
N SER A 280 2.90 12.27 18.44
CA SER A 280 1.68 11.77 19.08
C SER A 280 1.13 10.53 18.38
N PHE A 281 1.16 10.48 17.05
CA PHE A 281 0.77 9.30 16.27
C PHE A 281 1.69 8.10 16.57
N GLU A 282 3.01 8.32 16.59
CA GLU A 282 3.98 7.27 16.90
C GLU A 282 3.80 6.73 18.33
N ASP A 283 3.62 7.62 19.31
CA ASP A 283 3.37 7.25 20.72
C ASP A 283 2.10 6.41 20.86
N ASN A 284 1.05 6.76 20.12
CA ASN A 284 -0.21 6.03 20.09
C ASN A 284 -0.04 4.61 19.50
N ILE A 285 0.73 4.46 18.41
CA ILE A 285 1.07 3.15 17.84
C ILE A 285 1.85 2.30 18.85
N LEU A 286 2.88 2.86 19.49
CA LEU A 286 3.68 2.17 20.50
C LEU A 286 2.85 1.78 21.73
N HIS A 287 1.91 2.64 22.13
CA HIS A 287 0.96 2.35 23.20
C HIS A 287 0.08 1.14 22.85
N LEU A 288 -0.49 1.09 21.63
CA LEU A 288 -1.28 -0.04 21.18
C LEU A 288 -0.48 -1.35 21.14
N ILE A 289 0.74 -1.33 20.59
CA ILE A 289 1.61 -2.53 20.56
C ILE A 289 1.82 -3.05 22.00
N THR A 290 2.05 -2.14 22.94
CA THR A 290 2.25 -2.48 24.35
C THR A 290 0.96 -3.02 24.99
N GLN A 291 -0.17 -2.36 24.77
CA GLN A 291 -1.46 -2.73 25.36
C GLN A 291 -1.94 -4.11 24.88
N TYR A 292 -1.72 -4.43 23.60
CA TYR A 292 -2.17 -5.68 22.97
C TYR A 292 -1.09 -6.77 22.93
N ALA A 293 0.10 -6.53 23.51
CA ALA A 293 1.19 -7.51 23.48
C ALA A 293 0.79 -8.89 24.04
N ALA A 294 -0.04 -8.93 25.10
CA ALA A 294 -0.54 -10.18 25.66
C ALA A 294 -1.57 -10.89 24.76
N THR A 295 -2.26 -10.14 23.89
CA THR A 295 -3.25 -10.67 22.95
C THR A 295 -2.58 -11.17 21.68
N LEU A 296 -1.50 -10.52 21.23
CA LEU A 296 -0.72 -10.86 20.03
C LEU A 296 0.05 -12.18 20.18
N ASP A 297 -0.53 -13.25 20.75
CA ASP A 297 0.13 -14.54 20.90
C ASP A 297 0.57 -15.07 19.53
N VAL A 298 1.88 -15.01 19.29
CA VAL A 298 2.46 -15.45 18.03
C VAL A 298 3.11 -16.81 18.21
N SER A 299 2.66 -17.76 17.41
CA SER A 299 3.04 -19.17 17.47
C SER A 299 4.54 -19.43 17.25
N GLN A 300 5.27 -18.47 16.65
CA GLN A 300 6.68 -18.61 16.32
C GLN A 300 7.55 -17.52 16.98
N PRO A 301 8.45 -17.87 17.92
CA PRO A 301 9.28 -16.89 18.65
C PRO A 301 10.24 -16.08 17.78
N GLN A 302 10.69 -16.63 16.64
CA GLN A 302 11.63 -15.99 15.71
C GLN A 302 10.93 -15.07 14.70
N ALA A 303 9.62 -15.16 14.57
CA ALA A 303 8.86 -14.26 13.72
C ALA A 303 8.80 -12.85 14.34
N SER A 304 8.47 -11.87 13.51
CA SER A 304 8.33 -10.46 13.88
C SER A 304 6.92 -9.98 13.56
N LEU A 305 6.43 -9.04 14.36
CA LEU A 305 5.35 -8.15 13.96
C LEU A 305 5.96 -6.89 13.36
N VAL A 306 5.53 -6.54 12.16
CA VAL A 306 5.94 -5.33 11.45
C VAL A 306 4.73 -4.46 11.15
N LEU A 307 4.78 -3.19 11.55
CA LEU A 307 3.82 -2.18 11.14
C LEU A 307 4.50 -1.24 10.15
N ALA A 308 4.04 -1.27 8.91
CA ALA A 308 4.51 -0.45 7.80
C ALA A 308 3.52 0.69 7.53
N VAL A 309 3.89 1.90 7.95
CA VAL A 309 3.05 3.09 7.81
C VAL A 309 3.59 3.94 6.68
N LYS A 310 2.80 4.14 5.61
CA LYS A 310 3.07 5.18 4.62
C LYS A 310 2.38 6.46 5.05
N ILE A 311 3.13 7.54 5.13
CA ILE A 311 2.63 8.87 5.49
C ILE A 311 2.59 9.68 4.22
N ASN A 312 1.39 10.06 3.79
CA ASN A 312 1.22 10.94 2.65
C ASN A 312 1.72 12.33 3.06
N GLN A 313 2.89 12.70 2.54
CA GLN A 313 3.68 13.81 3.06
C GLN A 313 3.11 15.17 2.66
N LEU A 314 3.25 16.12 3.59
CA LEU A 314 3.08 17.56 3.34
C LEU A 314 4.40 18.34 3.45
N SER A 315 5.48 17.69 3.91
CA SER A 315 6.77 18.34 4.17
C SER A 315 7.93 17.35 4.07
N PRO A 316 9.09 17.75 3.50
CA PRO A 316 10.28 16.91 3.39
C PRO A 316 10.91 16.57 4.76
N GLN A 317 10.56 17.32 5.83
CA GLN A 317 11.02 17.05 7.20
C GLN A 317 10.20 15.98 7.91
N ILE A 318 9.12 15.49 7.29
CA ILE A 318 8.30 14.40 7.80
C ILE A 318 8.68 13.14 7.03
N PRO A 319 8.91 11.98 7.67
CA PRO A 319 9.18 10.75 6.95
C PRO A 319 8.00 10.37 6.06
N SER A 320 8.26 9.85 4.87
CA SER A 320 7.24 9.30 3.96
C SER A 320 6.80 7.92 4.39
N ARG A 321 7.63 7.24 5.17
CA ARG A 321 7.34 5.91 5.70
C ARG A 321 7.96 5.74 7.08
N VAL A 322 7.22 5.10 7.97
CA VAL A 322 7.69 4.68 9.30
C VAL A 322 7.41 3.20 9.44
N VAL A 323 8.42 2.43 9.85
CA VAL A 323 8.32 0.99 10.02
C VAL A 323 8.68 0.62 11.44
N TYR A 324 7.73 0.03 12.16
CA TYR A 324 7.94 -0.55 13.48
C TYR A 324 8.14 -2.05 13.35
N LYS A 325 9.23 -2.57 13.90
CA LYS A 325 9.51 -4.01 13.92
C LYS A 325 9.80 -4.47 15.34
N VAL A 326 9.02 -5.43 15.82
CA VAL A 326 9.20 -6.06 17.13
C VAL A 326 9.25 -7.58 16.97
N GLN A 327 10.20 -8.22 17.65
CA GLN A 327 10.35 -9.67 17.62
C GLN A 327 9.30 -10.32 18.53
N ASN A 328 8.73 -11.43 18.12
CA ASN A 328 7.70 -12.13 18.91
C ASN A 328 8.22 -12.60 20.26
N LYS A 329 9.49 -13.01 20.35
CA LYS A 329 10.14 -13.31 21.64
C LYS A 329 10.08 -12.14 22.63
N ASP A 330 10.15 -10.89 22.14
CA ASP A 330 10.12 -9.70 22.98
C ASP A 330 8.67 -9.34 23.37
N ILE A 331 7.71 -9.50 22.45
CA ILE A 331 6.27 -9.39 22.74
C ILE A 331 5.91 -10.38 23.86
N ARG A 332 6.31 -11.64 23.71
CA ARG A 332 6.04 -12.70 24.70
C ARG A 332 6.71 -12.40 26.04
N ALA A 333 7.99 -12.02 26.05
CA ALA A 333 8.69 -11.66 27.29
C ALA A 333 8.02 -10.49 28.01
N PHE A 334 7.51 -9.49 27.28
CA PHE A 334 6.75 -8.39 27.87
C PHE A 334 5.39 -8.84 28.39
N ALA A 335 4.62 -9.61 27.62
CA ALA A 335 3.33 -10.17 28.02
C ALA A 335 3.43 -11.03 29.31
N GLU A 336 4.51 -11.80 29.44
CA GLU A 336 4.82 -12.63 30.61
C GLU A 336 5.44 -11.83 31.77
N ARG A 337 5.54 -10.50 31.67
CA ARG A 337 6.15 -9.60 32.66
C ARG A 337 7.63 -9.89 32.96
N LYS A 338 8.33 -10.59 32.05
CA LYS A 338 9.78 -10.84 32.10
C LYS A 338 10.59 -9.65 31.55
N LEU A 339 9.94 -8.75 30.84
CA LEU A 339 10.53 -7.54 30.27
C LEU A 339 9.74 -6.32 30.75
N GLN A 340 10.42 -5.32 31.29
CA GLN A 340 9.80 -4.05 31.71
C GLN A 340 9.40 -3.21 30.50
N LYS A 341 8.38 -2.35 30.65
CA LYS A 341 7.84 -1.51 29.56
C LYS A 341 8.92 -0.72 28.82
N ASP A 342 9.77 0.01 29.54
CA ASP A 342 10.82 0.83 28.91
C ASP A 342 11.86 -0.02 28.17
N ALA A 343 12.15 -1.21 28.70
CA ALA A 343 13.03 -2.16 28.04
C ALA A 343 12.37 -2.78 26.79
N PHE A 344 11.07 -3.02 26.81
CA PHE A 344 10.30 -3.49 25.65
C PHE A 344 10.23 -2.44 24.55
N LEU A 345 9.91 -1.18 24.86
CA LEU A 345 9.87 -0.09 23.88
C LEU A 345 11.22 0.10 23.19
N LYS A 346 12.34 -0.04 23.91
CA LYS A 346 13.70 -0.01 23.33
C LYS A 346 14.01 -1.17 22.39
N ARG A 347 13.26 -2.28 22.46
CA ARG A 347 13.40 -3.43 21.53
C ARG A 347 12.54 -3.29 20.28
N ILE A 348 11.62 -2.32 20.24
CA ILE A 348 10.87 -1.98 19.04
C ILE A 348 11.79 -1.15 18.14
N ASN A 349 12.19 -1.71 17.01
CA ASN A 349 12.98 -0.98 16.03
C ASN A 349 12.05 -0.05 15.24
N ASN A 350 12.39 1.24 15.15
CA ASN A 350 11.69 2.23 14.33
C ASN A 350 12.61 2.67 13.20
N PHE A 351 12.20 2.43 11.96
CA PHE A 351 12.89 2.88 10.76
C PHE A 351 12.09 4.00 10.09
N ARG A 352 12.75 5.13 9.84
CA ARG A 352 12.15 6.30 9.19
C ARG A 352 12.79 6.52 7.82
N TYR A 353 11.93 6.69 6.83
CA TYR A 353 12.31 6.90 5.44
C TYR A 353 11.85 8.30 5.00
N TYR A 354 12.72 9.06 4.36
CA TYR A 354 12.45 10.43 3.92
C TYR A 354 12.62 10.50 2.41
N HIS A 355 11.73 11.21 1.71
CA HIS A 355 11.96 11.53 0.31
C HIS A 355 13.25 12.35 0.15
N LEU A 356 14.11 11.91 -0.76
CA LEU A 356 15.23 12.71 -1.23
C LEU A 356 14.69 13.72 -2.24
N GLN A 357 14.96 15.00 -2.01
CA GLN A 357 14.67 16.09 -2.95
C GLN A 357 15.61 16.03 -4.16
#